data_AF-A0A433Q224-F1
#
_entry.id   AF-A0A433Q224-F1
#
_cell.length_a   1.000
_cell.length_b   1.000
_cell.length_c   1.000
_cell.angle_alpha   90.00
_cell.angle_beta   90.00
_cell.angle_gamma   90.00
#
_symmetry.space_group_name_H-M   'P 1'
#
loop_
_entity.id
_entity.type
_entity.pdbx_description
1 polymer ?
#
loop_
_entity_poly.entity_id
_entity_poly.type
_entity_poly.pdbx_seq_one_letter_code
_entity_poly.pdbx_strand_id
1 'polypeptide(L)'
;MSQAEDPYTTLCSPPIFFSRNAFDVPAAVRVTDMTWSIMVMQNLSNSRGLSFPCSTYSLSMVLAERVGYWDVDANSVGEDMHMWLKCFFKTECAARTVPIFVPINLTNVQTTGYVSNIYARYVQATRHMNGVADVAYTLKGAFLPKQQNSLDSKSILPSSNKYSNYFSFDNMRDKITVCFHVLEAHMIPCTSGWLMFAAVPVMQFLLFPPQSLLSYITPIENPIVTSEFYATLWNIVKIVTVLLPMPLFGMLAVYENLHRTVDRDLYRKTDSRTWKNIFDYVWLPVAAWLFMTLPSTVACVKRLVKHEDKYVVAEKIFHEQLKSEF
;
A
#
# COMPACT_ATOMS: atom_id res chain seq x y z
N MET A 1 22.43 -4.76 -12.95
CA MET A 1 22.38 -5.72 -11.82
C MET A 1 23.58 -5.47 -10.91
N SER A 2 23.57 -4.42 -10.08
CA SER A 2 24.70 -4.07 -9.20
C SER A 2 24.33 -3.89 -7.72
N GLN A 3 23.11 -4.27 -7.31
CA GLN A 3 22.64 -4.11 -5.93
C GLN A 3 22.56 -5.43 -5.14
N ALA A 4 22.72 -6.57 -5.81
CA ALA A 4 22.70 -7.90 -5.19
C ALA A 4 24.09 -8.51 -5.24
N GLU A 5 24.83 -8.41 -4.14
CA GLU A 5 26.11 -9.12 -3.98
C GLU A 5 25.90 -10.65 -3.91
N ASP A 6 24.72 -11.08 -3.44
CA ASP A 6 24.36 -12.49 -3.31
C ASP A 6 23.00 -12.81 -3.98
N PRO A 7 22.98 -13.66 -5.02
CA PRO A 7 21.73 -14.07 -5.67
C PRO A 7 20.84 -14.92 -4.76
N TYR A 8 21.37 -15.53 -3.69
CA TYR A 8 20.62 -16.39 -2.78
C TYR A 8 19.90 -15.63 -1.65
N THR A 9 20.05 -14.31 -1.58
CA THR A 9 19.28 -13.42 -0.68
C THR A 9 18.53 -12.33 -1.45
N THR A 10 18.49 -12.44 -2.78
CA THR A 10 17.91 -11.41 -3.64
C THR A 10 16.50 -11.76 -4.07
N LEU A 11 15.60 -10.79 -3.93
CA LEU A 11 14.30 -10.77 -4.59
C LEU A 11 14.39 -9.81 -5.77
N CYS A 12 13.80 -10.17 -6.90
CA CYS A 12 13.72 -9.30 -8.05
C CYS A 12 12.28 -8.90 -8.30
N SER A 13 12.02 -7.59 -8.47
CA SER A 13 10.66 -7.07 -8.63
C SER A 13 10.59 -6.06 -9.77
N PRO A 14 9.66 -6.20 -10.72
CA PRO A 14 9.44 -5.19 -11.74
C PRO A 14 8.49 -4.08 -11.23
N PRO A 15 8.54 -2.87 -11.82
CA PRO A 15 7.47 -1.91 -11.65
C PRO A 15 6.20 -2.43 -12.33
N ILE A 16 5.04 -2.17 -11.72
CA ILE A 16 3.73 -2.54 -12.26
C ILE A 16 2.95 -1.28 -12.63
N PHE A 17 2.11 -1.37 -13.65
CA PHE A 17 1.17 -0.30 -14.02
C PHE A 17 -0.12 -0.86 -14.61
N PHE A 18 -1.25 -0.17 -14.42
CA PHE A 18 -2.57 -0.65 -14.83
C PHE A 18 -3.09 0.14 -16.03
N SER A 19 -2.90 -0.40 -17.24
CA SER A 19 -3.35 0.30 -18.46
C SER A 19 -4.22 -0.52 -19.41
N ARG A 20 -4.24 -1.85 -19.26
CA ARG A 20 -4.86 -2.75 -20.26
C ARG A 20 -6.35 -2.52 -20.48
N ASN A 21 -7.09 -2.13 -19.45
CA ASN A 21 -8.54 -1.92 -19.45
C ASN A 21 -8.94 -0.62 -18.74
N ALA A 22 -8.05 0.38 -18.74
CA ALA A 22 -8.26 1.63 -18.01
C ALA A 22 -9.55 2.36 -18.40
N PHE A 23 -10.00 2.23 -19.65
CA PHE A 23 -11.24 2.85 -20.16
C PHE A 23 -12.51 2.06 -19.82
N ASP A 24 -12.37 0.82 -19.40
CA ASP A 24 -13.49 -0.09 -19.15
C ASP A 24 -13.92 -0.12 -17.67
N VAL A 25 -13.26 0.68 -16.83
CA VAL A 25 -13.52 0.77 -15.39
C VAL A 25 -13.92 2.19 -14.99
N PRO A 26 -14.68 2.36 -13.88
CA PRO A 26 -14.98 3.67 -13.32
C PRO A 26 -13.72 4.51 -13.08
N ALA A 27 -13.84 5.84 -13.23
CA ALA A 27 -12.73 6.76 -13.02
C ALA A 27 -12.08 6.62 -11.63
N ALA A 28 -12.90 6.41 -10.59
CA ALA A 28 -12.41 6.18 -9.23
C ALA A 28 -11.50 4.93 -9.13
N VAL A 29 -11.80 3.84 -9.85
CA VAL A 29 -10.96 2.64 -9.87
C VAL A 29 -9.64 2.92 -10.58
N ARG A 30 -9.70 3.47 -11.80
CA ARG A 30 -8.51 3.76 -12.60
C ARG A 30 -7.54 4.71 -11.89
N VAL A 31 -8.05 5.79 -11.30
CA VAL A 31 -7.21 6.77 -10.59
C VAL A 31 -6.47 6.07 -9.44
N THR A 32 -7.18 5.28 -8.63
CA THR A 32 -6.55 4.55 -7.52
C THR A 32 -5.50 3.55 -7.98
N ASP A 33 -5.77 2.76 -9.01
CA ASP A 33 -4.83 1.73 -9.48
C ASP A 33 -3.57 2.35 -10.12
N MET A 34 -3.71 3.49 -10.78
CA MET A 34 -2.53 4.20 -11.26
C MET A 34 -1.76 4.88 -10.13
N THR A 35 -2.42 5.49 -9.14
CA THR A 35 -1.73 6.01 -7.95
C THR A 35 -0.98 4.88 -7.21
N TRP A 36 -1.57 3.69 -7.14
CA TRP A 36 -0.92 2.49 -6.63
C TRP A 36 0.35 2.13 -7.42
N SER A 37 0.29 2.22 -8.76
CA SER A 37 1.46 2.01 -9.64
C SER A 37 2.61 2.97 -9.30
N ILE A 38 2.29 4.25 -9.11
CA ILE A 38 3.26 5.28 -8.74
C ILE A 38 3.88 4.98 -7.38
N MET A 39 3.08 4.58 -6.40
CA MET A 39 3.56 4.19 -5.08
C MET A 39 4.50 2.98 -5.14
N VAL A 40 4.18 1.97 -5.96
CA VAL A 40 5.07 0.80 -6.16
C VAL A 40 6.38 1.23 -6.82
N MET A 41 6.35 2.11 -7.83
CA MET A 41 7.56 2.65 -8.45
C MET A 41 8.42 3.44 -7.44
N GLN A 42 7.80 4.27 -6.59
CA GLN A 42 8.50 4.97 -5.51
C GLN A 42 9.17 3.98 -4.55
N ASN A 43 8.44 2.96 -4.11
CA ASN A 43 8.98 1.93 -3.22
C ASN A 43 10.18 1.20 -3.86
N LEU A 44 10.11 0.85 -5.15
CA LEU A 44 11.22 0.22 -5.87
C LEU A 44 12.45 1.11 -6.09
N SER A 45 12.31 2.44 -5.93
CA SER A 45 13.42 3.40 -6.06
C SER A 45 14.36 3.45 -4.84
N ASN A 46 14.09 2.65 -3.82
CA ASN A 46 14.92 2.59 -2.61
C ASN A 46 16.35 2.11 -2.94
N SER A 47 17.34 2.98 -2.74
CA SER A 47 18.74 2.71 -3.08
C SER A 47 19.40 1.60 -2.25
N ARG A 48 18.88 1.31 -1.06
CA ARG A 48 19.35 0.21 -0.19
C ARG A 48 18.68 -1.13 -0.51
N GLY A 49 17.74 -1.20 -1.46
CA GLY A 49 17.01 -2.42 -1.78
C GLY A 49 16.05 -2.87 -0.67
N LEU A 50 15.67 -1.96 0.24
CA LEU A 50 14.66 -2.19 1.28
C LEU A 50 13.27 -1.84 0.75
N SER A 51 12.85 -2.56 -0.29
CA SER A 51 11.60 -2.30 -1.01
C SER A 51 10.74 -3.56 -1.11
N PHE A 52 9.44 -3.38 -0.91
CA PHE A 52 8.50 -4.50 -0.89
C PHE A 52 8.03 -4.85 -2.31
N PRO A 53 8.01 -6.14 -2.70
CA PRO A 53 7.40 -6.54 -3.95
C PRO A 53 5.89 -6.26 -3.92
N CYS A 54 5.29 -6.08 -5.09
CA CYS A 54 3.84 -5.95 -5.22
C CYS A 54 3.37 -6.75 -6.43
N SER A 55 2.56 -7.79 -6.19
CA SER A 55 1.93 -8.69 -7.15
C SER A 55 2.86 -9.54 -8.02
N THR A 56 4.05 -9.04 -8.36
CA THR A 56 4.99 -9.71 -9.25
C THR A 56 6.39 -9.61 -8.68
N TYR A 57 7.01 -10.75 -8.42
CA TYR A 57 8.39 -10.85 -7.99
C TYR A 57 8.93 -12.26 -8.23
N SER A 58 10.25 -12.39 -8.13
CA SER A 58 10.93 -13.69 -8.18
C SER A 58 11.96 -13.77 -7.08
N LEU A 59 12.16 -14.95 -6.51
CA LEU A 59 13.29 -15.28 -5.65
C LEU A 59 13.89 -16.62 -6.05
N SER A 60 15.12 -16.89 -5.61
CA SER A 60 15.74 -18.20 -5.82
C SER A 60 15.03 -19.29 -5.01
N MET A 61 14.99 -20.51 -5.55
CA MET A 61 14.49 -21.68 -4.81
C MET A 61 15.26 -21.90 -3.50
N VAL A 62 16.56 -21.58 -3.51
CA VAL A 62 17.44 -21.62 -2.33
C VAL A 62 16.92 -20.70 -1.22
N LEU A 63 16.54 -19.47 -1.56
CA LEU A 63 15.98 -18.53 -0.60
C LEU A 63 14.63 -19.03 -0.09
N ALA A 64 13.77 -19.55 -0.98
CA ALA A 64 12.45 -20.08 -0.62
C ALA A 64 12.56 -21.23 0.39
N GLU A 65 13.43 -22.21 0.12
CA GLU A 65 13.68 -23.34 1.02
C GLU A 65 14.26 -22.85 2.37
N ARG A 66 15.24 -21.94 2.33
CA ARG A 66 15.89 -21.40 3.53
C ARG A 66 14.92 -20.69 4.48
N VAL A 67 13.91 -20.01 3.93
CA VAL A 67 12.92 -19.30 4.75
C VAL A 67 11.72 -20.18 5.11
N GLY A 68 11.62 -21.40 4.56
CA GLY A 68 10.49 -22.29 4.77
C GLY A 68 9.25 -21.86 3.99
N TYR A 69 9.44 -21.53 2.71
CA TYR A 69 8.40 -21.22 1.73
C TYR A 69 7.43 -20.11 2.16
N TRP A 70 6.23 -20.07 1.56
CA TRP A 70 5.19 -19.09 1.85
C TRP A 70 4.38 -19.49 3.07
N ASP A 71 4.10 -18.51 3.93
CA ASP A 71 3.19 -18.70 5.06
C ASP A 71 1.74 -18.67 4.56
N VAL A 72 0.90 -19.55 5.12
CA VAL A 72 -0.51 -19.74 4.72
C VAL A 72 -1.49 -19.32 5.82
N ASP A 73 -1.00 -18.66 6.88
CA ASP A 73 -1.82 -18.27 8.00
C ASP A 73 -2.54 -16.93 7.77
N ALA A 74 -3.55 -16.66 8.60
CA ALA A 74 -4.42 -15.50 8.48
C ALA A 74 -3.70 -14.14 8.72
N ASN A 75 -2.45 -14.13 9.19
CA ASN A 75 -1.67 -12.90 9.29
C ASN A 75 -0.91 -12.59 8.00
N SER A 76 -0.64 -13.58 7.16
CA SER A 76 0.12 -13.43 5.91
C SER A 76 -0.76 -13.11 4.70
N VAL A 77 -1.80 -12.28 4.90
CA VAL A 77 -2.76 -11.90 3.84
C VAL A 77 -2.09 -11.08 2.74
N GLY A 78 -1.18 -10.18 3.11
CA GLY A 78 -0.34 -9.42 2.19
C GLY A 78 0.87 -10.21 1.73
N GLU A 79 0.63 -11.37 1.10
CA GLU A 79 1.64 -12.40 0.84
C GLU A 79 2.96 -11.85 0.29
N ASP A 80 2.93 -10.99 -0.74
CA ASP A 80 4.14 -10.44 -1.37
C ASP A 80 5.05 -9.72 -0.36
N MET A 81 4.50 -8.76 0.38
CA MET A 81 5.24 -7.98 1.38
C MET A 81 5.65 -8.87 2.55
N HIS A 82 4.76 -9.75 3.00
CA HIS A 82 5.02 -10.69 4.08
C HIS A 82 6.20 -11.60 3.73
N MET A 83 6.23 -12.13 2.50
CA MET A 83 7.32 -12.99 2.00
C MET A 83 8.65 -12.22 1.98
N TRP A 84 8.64 -10.95 1.58
CA TRP A 84 9.84 -10.11 1.66
C TRP A 84 10.31 -9.90 3.10
N LEU A 85 9.40 -9.58 4.04
CA LEU A 85 9.73 -9.40 5.45
C LEU A 85 10.28 -10.70 6.06
N LYS A 86 9.67 -11.84 5.72
CA LYS A 86 10.12 -13.16 6.12
C LYS A 86 11.53 -13.44 5.62
N CYS A 87 11.81 -13.19 4.34
CA CYS A 87 13.16 -13.26 3.79
C CYS A 87 14.12 -12.36 4.56
N PHE A 88 13.78 -11.08 4.74
CA PHE A 88 14.60 -10.11 5.45
C PHE A 88 14.97 -10.57 6.86
N PHE A 89 14.01 -10.98 7.69
CA PHE A 89 14.30 -11.38 9.07
C PHE A 89 14.95 -12.77 9.18
N LYS A 90 14.54 -13.75 8.37
CA LYS A 90 15.13 -15.10 8.42
C LYS A 90 16.55 -15.17 7.86
N THR A 91 16.91 -14.30 6.92
CA THR A 91 18.29 -14.15 6.42
C THR A 91 19.09 -13.06 7.14
N GLU A 92 18.73 -12.73 8.39
CA GLU A 92 19.52 -11.82 9.23
C GLU A 92 19.76 -10.43 8.61
N CYS A 93 18.69 -9.87 8.05
CA CYS A 93 18.67 -8.59 7.34
C CYS A 93 19.47 -8.59 6.03
N ALA A 94 19.90 -9.73 5.51
CA ALA A 94 20.63 -9.80 4.24
C ALA A 94 19.75 -9.69 2.98
N ALA A 95 18.43 -9.91 3.10
CA ALA A 95 17.57 -9.91 1.93
C ALA A 95 17.44 -8.52 1.31
N ARG A 96 17.50 -8.45 -0.01
CA ARG A 96 17.41 -7.20 -0.78
C ARG A 96 16.53 -7.38 -2.00
N THR A 97 15.76 -6.34 -2.32
CA THR A 97 15.04 -6.26 -3.58
C THR A 97 15.89 -5.55 -4.62
N VAL A 98 15.99 -6.15 -5.80
CA VAL A 98 16.58 -5.55 -7.00
C VAL A 98 15.45 -5.25 -7.99
N PRO A 99 15.26 -3.98 -8.38
CA PRO A 99 14.28 -3.64 -9.39
C PRO A 99 14.71 -4.21 -10.75
N ILE A 100 13.79 -4.87 -11.44
CA ILE A 100 13.96 -5.25 -12.85
C ILE A 100 13.25 -4.18 -13.68
N PHE A 101 13.97 -3.47 -14.54
CA PHE A 101 13.42 -2.39 -15.39
C PHE A 101 12.64 -2.93 -16.59
N VAL A 102 11.77 -3.91 -16.35
CA VAL A 102 10.82 -4.47 -17.33
C VAL A 102 9.43 -4.26 -16.73
N PRO A 103 8.70 -3.21 -17.12
CA PRO A 103 7.44 -2.87 -16.48
C PRO A 103 6.34 -3.88 -16.87
N ILE A 104 5.55 -4.31 -15.88
CA ILE A 104 4.47 -5.28 -16.09
C ILE A 104 3.13 -4.54 -16.19
N ASN A 105 2.46 -4.73 -17.33
CA ASN A 105 1.18 -4.11 -17.60
C ASN A 105 0.02 -4.98 -17.10
N LEU A 106 -0.71 -4.47 -16.11
CA LEU A 106 -1.80 -5.13 -15.43
C LEU A 106 -3.18 -4.59 -15.87
N THR A 107 -4.22 -5.31 -15.46
CA THR A 107 -5.63 -4.93 -15.62
C THR A 107 -6.14 -4.39 -14.29
N ASN A 108 -6.85 -3.27 -14.35
CA ASN A 108 -7.69 -2.78 -13.27
C ASN A 108 -8.75 -3.84 -12.94
N VAL A 109 -9.25 -3.85 -11.71
CA VAL A 109 -10.37 -4.73 -11.33
C VAL A 109 -11.60 -4.37 -12.14
N GLN A 110 -12.14 -5.35 -12.86
CA GLN A 110 -13.29 -5.18 -13.75
C GLN A 110 -14.34 -6.26 -13.49
N THR A 111 -15.61 -5.84 -13.46
CA THR A 111 -16.83 -6.64 -13.27
C THR A 111 -17.95 -6.07 -14.14
N THR A 112 -19.10 -6.76 -14.18
CA THR A 112 -20.30 -6.28 -14.87
C THR A 112 -20.98 -5.17 -14.07
N GLY A 113 -20.87 -3.93 -14.57
CA GLY A 113 -21.60 -2.77 -14.05
C GLY A 113 -20.77 -1.82 -13.19
N TYR A 114 -21.18 -0.54 -13.16
CA TYR A 114 -20.41 0.53 -12.53
C TYR A 114 -20.25 0.34 -11.01
N VAL A 115 -21.34 0.06 -10.29
CA VAL A 115 -21.34 -0.10 -8.84
C VAL A 115 -20.58 -1.37 -8.42
N SER A 116 -20.76 -2.46 -9.17
CA SER A 116 -20.04 -3.72 -8.96
C SER A 116 -18.53 -3.51 -9.06
N ASN A 117 -18.05 -2.68 -9.99
CA ASN A 117 -16.63 -2.34 -10.11
C ASN A 117 -16.09 -1.60 -8.89
N ILE A 118 -16.85 -0.61 -8.40
CA ILE A 118 -16.49 0.12 -7.17
C ILE A 118 -16.43 -0.83 -5.98
N TYR A 119 -17.42 -1.71 -5.82
CA TYR A 119 -17.45 -2.69 -4.73
C TYR A 119 -16.30 -3.70 -4.83
N ALA A 120 -16.04 -4.26 -6.00
CA ALA A 120 -14.95 -5.20 -6.21
C ALA A 120 -13.58 -4.57 -5.89
N ARG A 121 -13.40 -3.29 -6.26
CA ARG A 121 -12.18 -2.55 -5.92
C ARG A 121 -12.06 -2.28 -4.42
N TYR A 122 -13.16 -2.00 -3.73
CA TYR A 122 -13.21 -1.89 -2.27
C TYR A 122 -12.80 -3.19 -1.59
N VAL A 123 -13.35 -4.33 -2.02
CA VAL A 123 -12.96 -5.66 -1.50
C VAL A 123 -11.48 -5.95 -1.72
N GLN A 124 -10.92 -5.56 -2.87
CA GLN A 124 -9.48 -5.66 -3.10
C GLN A 124 -8.67 -4.77 -2.15
N ALA A 125 -9.10 -3.52 -1.94
CA ALA A 125 -8.44 -2.61 -1.01
C ALA A 125 -8.43 -3.16 0.43
N THR A 126 -9.56 -3.72 0.89
CA THR A 126 -9.65 -4.33 2.22
C THR A 126 -8.63 -5.46 2.40
N ARG A 127 -8.40 -6.29 1.37
CA ARG A 127 -7.37 -7.34 1.42
C ARG A 127 -5.97 -6.77 1.57
N HIS A 128 -5.61 -5.76 0.77
CA HIS A 128 -4.30 -5.12 0.88
C HIS A 128 -4.09 -4.51 2.28
N MET A 129 -5.12 -3.87 2.83
CA MET A 129 -5.03 -3.23 4.14
C MET A 129 -5.04 -4.21 5.32
N ASN A 130 -5.61 -5.41 5.15
CA ASN A 130 -5.49 -6.48 6.14
C ASN A 130 -4.03 -6.95 6.37
N GLY A 131 -3.13 -6.62 5.43
CA GLY A 131 -1.67 -6.73 5.58
C GLY A 131 -1.07 -5.94 6.75
N VAL A 132 -1.85 -5.08 7.42
CA VAL A 132 -1.45 -4.42 8.68
C VAL A 132 -0.98 -5.41 9.78
N ALA A 133 -1.30 -6.71 9.65
CA ALA A 133 -0.68 -7.79 10.44
C ALA A 133 0.85 -7.69 10.49
N ASP A 134 1.45 -7.32 9.36
CA ASP A 134 2.90 -7.29 9.18
C ASP A 134 3.58 -6.20 10.00
N VAL A 135 2.82 -5.22 10.53
CA VAL A 135 3.33 -4.29 11.54
C VAL A 135 3.79 -5.07 12.77
N ALA A 136 2.95 -5.98 13.28
CA ALA A 136 3.30 -6.79 14.46
C ALA A 136 4.43 -7.79 14.15
N TYR A 137 4.40 -8.41 12.96
CA TYR A 137 5.46 -9.30 12.49
C TYR A 137 6.82 -8.57 12.45
N THR A 138 6.83 -7.39 11.85
CA THR A 138 8.02 -6.55 11.68
C THR A 138 8.56 -6.06 13.01
N LEU A 139 7.71 -5.55 13.90
CA LEU A 139 8.12 -5.12 15.24
C LEU A 139 8.70 -6.30 16.04
N LYS A 140 8.08 -7.48 15.94
CA LYS A 140 8.60 -8.69 16.58
C LYS A 140 9.98 -9.06 16.03
N GLY A 141 10.15 -9.10 14.72
CA GLY A 141 11.45 -9.42 14.09
C GLY A 141 12.54 -8.37 14.36
N ALA A 142 12.15 -7.11 14.54
CA ALA A 142 13.08 -6.02 14.81
C ALA A 142 13.57 -6.01 16.26
N PHE A 143 12.66 -6.19 17.23
CA PHE A 143 12.93 -5.92 18.65
C PHE A 143 12.99 -7.15 19.56
N LEU A 144 12.38 -8.28 19.19
CA LEU A 144 12.48 -9.49 20.01
C LEU A 144 13.78 -10.23 19.70
N PRO A 145 14.49 -10.75 20.73
CA PRO A 145 15.62 -11.64 20.52
C PRO A 145 15.19 -12.84 19.68
N LYS A 146 16.02 -13.23 18.72
CA LYS A 146 15.81 -14.46 17.93
C LYS A 146 15.74 -15.62 18.93
N GLN A 147 14.55 -16.19 19.15
CA GLN A 147 14.49 -17.55 19.67
C GLN A 147 15.18 -18.41 18.61
N GLN A 148 16.26 -19.10 18.98
CA GLN A 148 16.90 -20.12 18.14
C GLN A 148 15.93 -21.28 17.94
N ASN A 149 14.88 -21.07 17.15
CA ASN A 149 14.23 -22.15 16.47
C ASN A 149 15.19 -22.51 15.36
N SER A 150 15.83 -23.66 15.50
CA SER A 150 16.66 -24.28 14.47
C SER A 150 15.97 -24.05 13.12
N LEU A 151 16.68 -23.47 12.16
CA LEU A 151 16.32 -23.58 10.76
C LEU A 151 15.91 -25.04 10.53
N ASP A 152 14.74 -25.26 9.91
CA ASP A 152 14.19 -26.59 9.70
C ASP A 152 15.32 -27.53 9.26
N SER A 153 15.59 -28.57 10.04
CA SER A 153 16.71 -29.51 9.84
C SER A 153 16.64 -30.30 8.53
N LYS A 154 15.64 -29.97 7.68
CA LYS A 154 15.40 -30.52 6.35
C LYS A 154 15.96 -29.67 5.22
N SER A 155 16.51 -28.46 5.46
CA SER A 155 17.11 -27.70 4.37
C SER A 155 18.43 -28.34 3.95
N ILE A 156 18.50 -28.85 2.72
CA ILE A 156 19.67 -29.58 2.18
C ILE A 156 20.78 -28.59 1.74
N LEU A 157 20.46 -27.30 1.68
CA LEU A 157 21.38 -26.26 1.25
C LEU A 157 22.33 -25.82 2.37
N PRO A 158 23.63 -25.64 2.07
CA PRO A 158 24.61 -25.23 3.06
C PRO A 158 24.21 -23.87 3.64
N SER A 159 24.14 -23.78 4.98
CA SER A 159 24.08 -22.48 5.64
C SER A 159 25.38 -21.75 5.31
N SER A 160 25.35 -20.86 4.33
CA SER A 160 26.48 -19.98 4.09
C SER A 160 26.74 -19.18 5.37
N ASN A 161 27.79 -19.56 6.10
CA ASN A 161 28.27 -18.91 7.32
C ASN A 161 28.82 -17.49 7.06
N LYS A 162 28.71 -16.97 5.83
CA LYS A 162 29.20 -15.63 5.47
C LYS A 162 28.36 -14.48 6.06
N TYR A 163 27.14 -14.72 6.55
CA TYR A 163 26.30 -13.64 7.13
C TYR A 163 26.51 -13.42 8.63
N SER A 164 27.38 -14.23 9.27
CA SER A 164 27.59 -14.25 10.73
C SER A 164 28.14 -12.94 11.32
N ASN A 165 28.62 -11.99 10.50
CA ASN A 165 29.23 -10.75 10.98
C ASN A 165 28.35 -9.49 10.82
N TYR A 166 27.07 -9.64 10.48
CA TYR A 166 26.13 -8.50 10.40
C TYR A 166 25.44 -8.16 11.75
N PHE A 167 26.05 -8.48 12.90
CA PHE A 167 25.74 -7.74 14.14
C PHE A 167 26.41 -6.36 14.06
N SER A 168 25.91 -5.52 13.15
CA SER A 168 26.40 -4.18 12.85
C SER A 168 25.29 -3.15 13.10
N PHE A 169 25.68 -1.93 13.43
CA PHE A 169 24.79 -0.77 13.45
C PHE A 169 23.92 -0.66 12.18
N ASP A 170 24.42 -1.13 11.04
CA ASP A 170 23.67 -1.18 9.77
C ASP A 170 22.43 -2.07 9.84
N ASN A 171 22.52 -3.25 10.47
CA ASN A 171 21.37 -4.14 10.62
C ASN A 171 20.31 -3.54 11.53
N MET A 172 20.72 -2.86 12.60
CA MET A 172 19.79 -2.14 13.46
C MET A 172 19.10 -0.99 12.71
N ARG A 173 19.87 -0.23 11.91
CA ARG A 173 19.34 0.84 11.06
C ARG A 173 18.36 0.30 10.02
N ASP A 174 18.69 -0.80 9.35
CA ASP A 174 17.83 -1.40 8.33
C ASP A 174 16.54 -1.93 8.95
N LYS A 175 16.60 -2.59 10.12
CA LYS A 175 15.40 -3.00 10.88
C LYS A 175 14.50 -1.81 11.21
N ILE A 176 15.07 -0.72 11.72
CA ILE A 176 14.31 0.50 12.04
C ILE A 176 13.70 1.09 10.76
N THR A 177 14.45 1.13 9.67
CA THR A 177 13.99 1.63 8.36
C THR A 177 12.82 0.80 7.84
N VAL A 178 12.92 -0.53 7.91
CA VAL A 178 11.84 -1.45 7.53
C VAL A 178 10.61 -1.25 8.42
N CYS A 179 10.78 -1.09 9.75
CA CYS A 179 9.66 -0.74 10.63
C CYS A 179 8.95 0.54 10.17
N PHE A 180 9.69 1.59 9.82
CA PHE A 180 9.10 2.82 9.31
C PHE A 180 8.39 2.63 7.98
N HIS A 181 8.94 1.87 7.02
CA HIS A 181 8.26 1.60 5.76
C HIS A 181 6.96 0.79 5.94
N VAL A 182 6.94 -0.20 6.84
CA VAL A 182 5.73 -0.98 7.12
C VAL A 182 4.68 -0.10 7.83
N LEU A 183 5.11 0.76 8.76
CA LEU A 183 4.23 1.76 9.38
C LEU A 183 3.72 2.76 8.35
N GLU A 184 4.55 3.23 7.42
CA GLU A 184 4.17 4.12 6.32
C GLU A 184 3.06 3.49 5.47
N ALA A 185 3.28 2.24 5.04
CA ALA A 185 2.36 1.51 4.17
C ALA A 185 0.97 1.29 4.77
N HIS A 186 0.85 1.18 6.10
CA HIS A 186 -0.41 0.83 6.76
C HIS A 186 -1.01 1.93 7.64
N MET A 187 -0.19 2.72 8.33
CA MET A 187 -0.67 3.74 9.28
C MET A 187 -0.97 5.08 8.59
N ILE A 188 -0.24 5.44 7.53
CA ILE A 188 -0.56 6.66 6.78
C ILE A 188 -1.96 6.55 6.15
N PRO A 189 -2.33 5.48 5.41
CA PRO A 189 -3.69 5.34 4.89
C PRO A 189 -4.77 5.42 5.98
N CYS A 190 -4.49 4.82 7.15
CA CYS A 190 -5.41 4.77 8.29
C CYS A 190 -5.64 6.13 8.96
N THR A 191 -4.70 7.07 8.87
CA THR A 191 -4.76 8.34 9.62
C THR A 191 -4.91 9.57 8.72
N SER A 192 -4.23 9.58 7.57
CA SER A 192 -4.14 10.75 6.68
C SER A 192 -5.50 11.19 6.16
N GLY A 193 -6.37 10.30 5.68
CA GLY A 193 -7.68 10.70 5.15
C GLY A 193 -8.59 11.34 6.21
N TRP A 194 -8.54 10.87 7.46
CA TRP A 194 -9.26 11.51 8.55
C TRP A 194 -8.73 12.91 8.82
N LEU A 195 -7.41 13.08 8.84
CA LEU A 195 -6.78 14.39 9.05
C LEU A 195 -7.02 15.35 7.89
N MET A 196 -6.96 14.87 6.65
CA MET A 196 -7.07 15.65 5.42
C MET A 196 -8.49 16.13 5.13
N PHE A 197 -9.51 15.37 5.52
CA PHE A 197 -10.87 15.61 5.04
C PHE A 197 -11.94 15.67 6.13
N ALA A 198 -11.74 15.03 7.29
CA ALA A 198 -12.75 14.99 8.35
C ALA A 198 -12.39 15.84 9.57
N ALA A 199 -11.10 15.97 9.92
CA ALA A 199 -10.68 16.62 11.16
C ALA A 199 -11.22 18.06 11.30
N VAL A 200 -11.03 18.91 10.28
CA VAL A 200 -11.53 20.29 10.33
C VAL A 200 -13.06 20.36 10.27
N PRO A 201 -13.76 19.74 9.29
CA PRO A 201 -15.22 19.83 9.24
C PRO A 201 -15.92 19.27 10.48
N VAL A 202 -15.46 18.14 11.02
CA VAL A 202 -16.04 17.53 12.22
C VAL A 202 -15.80 18.41 13.44
N MET A 203 -14.56 18.88 13.66
CA MET A 203 -14.26 19.75 14.81
C MET A 203 -14.96 21.11 14.70
N GLN A 204 -15.09 21.67 13.49
CA GLN A 204 -15.85 22.89 13.25
C GLN A 204 -17.32 22.67 13.59
N PHE A 205 -17.92 21.55 13.18
CA PHE A 205 -19.30 21.21 13.53
C PHE A 205 -19.50 21.04 15.04
N LEU A 206 -18.58 20.36 15.73
CA LEU A 206 -18.68 20.10 17.17
C LEU A 206 -18.45 21.34 18.04
N LEU A 207 -17.50 22.20 17.66
CA LEU A 207 -17.05 23.34 18.47
C LEU A 207 -17.64 24.68 18.04
N PHE A 208 -18.07 24.78 16.78
CA PHE A 208 -18.65 25.98 16.17
C PHE A 208 -19.84 25.62 15.29
N PRO A 209 -20.91 25.03 15.85
CA PRO A 209 -22.04 24.58 15.06
C PRO A 209 -22.73 25.76 14.35
N PRO A 210 -23.27 25.54 13.14
CA PRO A 210 -23.87 26.61 12.34
C PRO A 210 -25.15 27.21 12.95
N GLN A 211 -25.75 26.52 13.93
CA GLN A 211 -26.91 27.00 14.69
C GLN A 211 -26.66 26.78 16.18
N SER A 212 -27.07 27.74 16.99
CA SER A 212 -26.91 27.68 18.46
C SER A 212 -27.63 26.50 19.09
N LEU A 213 -28.72 25.99 18.50
CA LEU A 213 -29.42 24.80 19.00
C LEU A 213 -28.58 23.52 18.94
N LEU A 214 -27.60 23.47 18.03
CA LEU A 214 -26.68 22.34 17.85
C LEU A 214 -25.41 22.49 18.73
N SER A 215 -25.31 23.52 19.57
CA SER A 215 -24.14 23.74 20.43
C SER A 215 -24.05 22.69 21.52
N TYR A 216 -23.09 21.77 21.36
CA TYR A 216 -22.75 20.80 22.40
C TYR A 216 -21.87 21.40 23.50
N ILE A 217 -21.15 22.48 23.19
CA ILE A 217 -20.21 23.17 24.09
C ILE A 217 -20.51 24.67 24.03
N THR A 218 -20.59 25.33 25.19
CA THR A 218 -20.80 26.78 25.24
C THR A 218 -19.52 27.53 24.83
N PRO A 219 -19.60 28.76 24.30
CA PRO A 219 -18.41 29.50 23.88
C PRO A 219 -17.36 29.71 24.98
N ILE A 220 -17.79 29.78 26.25
CA ILE A 220 -16.92 29.96 27.42
C ILE A 220 -16.17 28.66 27.77
N GLU A 221 -16.76 27.52 27.45
CA GLU A 221 -16.14 26.21 27.66
C GLU A 221 -15.33 25.74 26.45
N ASN A 222 -15.40 26.46 25.32
CA ASN A 222 -14.68 26.09 24.11
C ASN A 222 -13.18 26.38 24.26
N PRO A 223 -12.32 25.34 24.36
CA PRO A 223 -10.90 25.52 24.60
C PRO A 223 -10.18 26.24 23.46
N ILE A 224 -10.70 26.18 22.23
CA ILE A 224 -10.14 26.89 21.07
C ILE A 224 -10.29 28.40 21.23
N VAL A 225 -11.32 28.87 21.94
CA VAL A 225 -11.58 30.30 22.15
C VAL A 225 -10.89 30.80 23.42
N THR A 226 -10.82 29.96 24.46
CA THR A 226 -10.34 30.37 25.78
C THR A 226 -8.86 30.14 26.02
N SER A 227 -8.18 29.34 25.21
CA SER A 227 -6.76 29.01 25.38
C SER A 227 -5.95 29.21 24.10
N GLU A 228 -4.87 29.98 24.22
CA GLU A 228 -3.93 30.23 23.12
C GLU A 228 -3.27 28.95 22.60
N PHE A 229 -2.99 27.99 23.48
CA PHE A 229 -2.42 26.69 23.10
C PHE A 229 -3.34 25.92 22.16
N TYR A 230 -4.62 25.77 22.52
CA TYR A 230 -5.59 25.05 21.69
C TYR A 230 -5.95 25.83 20.42
N ALA A 231 -5.99 27.17 20.47
CA ALA A 231 -6.13 28.01 19.28
C ALA A 231 -4.98 27.78 18.28
N THR A 232 -3.74 27.70 18.77
CA THR A 232 -2.55 27.42 17.96
C THR A 232 -2.61 26.02 17.36
N LEU A 233 -2.94 25.01 18.16
CA LEU A 233 -3.10 23.63 17.68
C LEU A 233 -4.18 23.53 16.60
N TRP A 234 -5.31 24.22 16.77
CA TRP A 234 -6.38 24.29 15.79
C TRP A 234 -5.93 24.92 14.46
N ASN A 235 -5.16 26.00 14.53
CA ASN A 235 -4.59 26.62 13.33
C ASN A 235 -3.62 25.69 12.61
N ILE A 236 -2.79 24.95 13.34
CA ILE A 236 -1.90 23.94 12.76
C ILE A 236 -2.72 22.86 12.04
N VAL A 237 -3.77 22.33 12.67
CA VAL A 237 -4.64 21.31 12.04
C VAL A 237 -5.27 21.83 10.75
N LYS A 238 -5.77 23.07 10.73
CA LYS A 238 -6.29 23.69 9.49
C LYS A 238 -5.24 23.79 8.40
N ILE A 239 -4.02 24.23 8.72
CA ILE A 239 -2.91 24.33 7.76
C ILE A 239 -2.56 22.94 7.22
N VAL A 240 -2.41 21.93 8.10
CA VAL A 240 -2.11 20.55 7.69
C VAL A 240 -3.20 19.98 6.80
N THR A 241 -4.47 20.25 7.10
CA THR A 241 -5.62 19.80 6.29
C THR A 241 -5.57 20.34 4.85
N VAL A 242 -5.09 21.57 4.67
CA VAL A 242 -4.95 22.20 3.34
C VAL A 242 -3.69 21.71 2.62
N LEU A 243 -2.57 21.53 3.33
CA LEU A 243 -1.29 21.20 2.72
C LEU A 243 -1.12 19.70 2.42
N LEU A 244 -1.61 18.82 3.29
CA LEU A 244 -1.42 17.37 3.18
C LEU A 244 -2.03 16.75 1.89
N PRO A 245 -3.15 17.25 1.32
CA PRO A 245 -3.62 16.83 0.01
C PRO A 245 -2.78 17.34 -1.18
N MET A 246 -1.97 18.38 -1.03
CA MET A 246 -1.29 19.03 -2.17
C MET A 246 -0.40 18.08 -2.99
N PRO A 247 0.44 17.22 -2.36
CA PRO A 247 1.22 16.23 -3.09
C PRO A 247 0.38 15.25 -3.94
N LEU A 248 -0.86 14.96 -3.55
CA LEU A 248 -1.75 14.09 -4.35
C LEU A 248 -2.05 14.71 -5.72
N PHE A 249 -2.18 16.04 -5.82
CA PHE A 249 -2.36 16.72 -7.11
C PHE A 249 -1.09 16.65 -7.98
N GLY A 250 0.09 16.66 -7.38
CA GLY A 250 1.35 16.42 -8.10
C GLY A 250 1.39 15.01 -8.70
N MET A 251 0.95 14.00 -7.94
CA MET A 251 0.83 12.62 -8.43
C MET A 251 -0.17 12.48 -9.59
N LEU A 252 -1.19 13.33 -9.64
CA LEU A 252 -2.15 13.34 -10.76
C LEU A 252 -1.53 13.83 -12.08
N ALA A 253 -0.62 14.81 -12.02
CA ALA A 253 0.12 15.22 -13.22
C ALA A 253 0.99 14.08 -13.75
N VAL A 254 1.61 13.31 -12.85
CA VAL A 254 2.36 12.09 -13.19
C VAL A 254 1.44 11.03 -13.79
N TYR A 255 0.24 10.84 -13.26
CA TYR A 255 -0.79 9.96 -13.82
C TYR A 255 -1.17 10.32 -15.26
N GLU A 256 -1.43 11.59 -15.56
CA GLU A 256 -1.79 12.03 -16.92
C GLU A 256 -0.65 11.74 -17.90
N ASN A 257 0.57 12.11 -17.49
CA ASN A 257 1.76 11.89 -18.28
C ASN A 257 2.02 10.40 -18.53
N LEU A 258 1.82 9.57 -17.50
CA LEU A 258 1.99 8.12 -17.60
C LEU A 258 1.00 7.51 -18.61
N HIS A 259 -0.27 7.92 -18.61
CA HIS A 259 -1.23 7.45 -19.60
C HIS A 259 -0.82 7.77 -21.03
N ARG A 260 -0.40 9.00 -21.30
CA ARG A 260 0.04 9.42 -22.64
C ARG A 260 1.32 8.70 -23.06
N THR A 261 2.25 8.55 -22.12
CA THR A 261 3.51 7.81 -22.34
C THR A 261 3.22 6.36 -22.70
N VAL A 262 2.30 5.70 -22.00
CA VAL A 262 1.89 4.32 -22.31
C VAL A 262 1.24 4.22 -23.68
N ASP A 263 0.34 5.13 -24.05
CA ASP A 263 -0.27 5.12 -25.39
C ASP A 263 0.77 5.26 -26.51
N ARG A 264 1.68 6.22 -26.36
CA ARG A 264 2.70 6.53 -27.37
C ARG A 264 3.80 5.49 -27.45
N ASP A 265 4.37 5.11 -26.31
CA ASP A 265 5.63 4.35 -26.27
C ASP A 265 5.37 2.83 -26.18
N LEU A 266 4.34 2.41 -25.46
CA LEU A 266 3.99 0.99 -25.32
C LEU A 266 3.04 0.53 -26.42
N TYR A 267 1.91 1.23 -26.61
CA TYR A 267 0.88 0.83 -27.57
C TYR A 267 1.09 1.40 -28.98
N ARG A 268 1.99 2.38 -29.14
CA ARG A 268 2.28 3.05 -30.42
C ARG A 268 1.02 3.57 -31.11
N LYS A 269 0.09 4.14 -30.33
CA LYS A 269 -1.16 4.73 -30.81
C LYS A 269 -1.24 6.21 -30.44
N THR A 270 -2.22 6.90 -31.02
CA THR A 270 -2.54 8.28 -30.67
C THR A 270 -3.04 8.39 -29.23
N ASP A 271 -2.72 9.51 -28.58
CA ASP A 271 -3.16 9.83 -27.22
C ASP A 271 -4.67 9.62 -27.07
N SER A 272 -5.04 8.67 -26.20
CA SER A 272 -6.45 8.40 -25.91
C SER A 272 -7.04 9.35 -24.87
N ARG A 273 -6.19 10.18 -24.24
CA ARG A 273 -6.56 11.16 -23.24
C ARG A 273 -7.09 12.44 -23.88
N THR A 274 -8.19 12.96 -23.35
CA THR A 274 -8.87 14.19 -23.78
C THR A 274 -9.09 15.13 -22.59
N TRP A 275 -9.51 16.37 -22.85
CA TRP A 275 -9.83 17.33 -21.78
C TRP A 275 -10.89 16.82 -20.79
N LYS A 276 -11.80 15.95 -21.24
CA LYS A 276 -12.83 15.34 -20.38
C LYS A 276 -12.23 14.48 -19.28
N ASN A 277 -11.03 13.94 -19.47
CA ASN A 277 -10.40 13.12 -18.46
C ASN A 277 -9.88 13.91 -17.25
N ILE A 278 -9.96 15.26 -17.29
CA ILE A 278 -9.78 16.09 -16.09
C ILE A 278 -10.82 15.76 -15.01
N PHE A 279 -12.02 15.30 -15.40
CA PHE A 279 -13.05 14.90 -14.43
C PHE A 279 -12.68 13.64 -13.64
N ASP A 280 -11.68 12.86 -14.08
CA ASP A 280 -11.16 11.75 -13.28
C ASP A 280 -10.63 12.25 -11.93
N TYR A 281 -10.02 13.43 -11.91
CA TYR A 281 -9.38 14.02 -10.74
C TYR A 281 -10.38 14.41 -9.65
N VAL A 282 -11.63 14.68 -10.03
CA VAL A 282 -12.72 14.96 -9.08
C VAL A 282 -12.98 13.76 -8.18
N TRP A 283 -12.72 12.54 -8.67
CA TRP A 283 -12.90 11.32 -7.89
C TRP A 283 -11.79 11.07 -6.87
N LEU A 284 -10.68 11.81 -6.90
CA LEU A 284 -9.52 11.51 -6.05
C LEU A 284 -9.82 11.56 -4.54
N PRO A 285 -10.47 12.61 -3.98
CA PRO A 285 -10.79 12.63 -2.56
C PRO A 285 -11.71 11.46 -2.16
N VAL A 286 -12.69 11.16 -3.00
CA VAL A 286 -13.65 10.07 -2.79
C VAL A 286 -12.94 8.71 -2.84
N ALA A 287 -12.09 8.51 -3.84
CA ALA A 287 -11.35 7.27 -4.04
C ALA A 287 -10.31 7.04 -2.94
N ALA A 288 -9.63 8.09 -2.46
CA ALA A 288 -8.74 8.02 -1.31
C ALA A 288 -9.49 7.56 -0.04
N TRP A 289 -10.67 8.10 0.22
CA TRP A 289 -11.50 7.64 1.33
C TRP A 289 -11.96 6.20 1.16
N LEU A 290 -12.58 5.90 0.02
CA LEU A 290 -13.26 4.65 -0.22
C LEU A 290 -12.27 3.47 -0.33
N PHE A 291 -11.11 3.67 -0.95
CA PHE A 291 -10.17 2.59 -1.25
C PHE A 291 -8.88 2.63 -0.42
N MET A 292 -8.66 3.63 0.43
CA MET A 292 -7.51 3.67 1.33
C MET A 292 -7.92 3.86 2.79
N THR A 293 -8.54 4.99 3.15
CA THR A 293 -8.80 5.36 4.55
C THR A 293 -9.83 4.48 5.23
N LEU A 294 -10.98 4.22 4.60
CA LEU A 294 -11.99 3.35 5.20
C LEU A 294 -11.51 1.89 5.32
N PRO A 295 -10.96 1.25 4.26
CA PRO A 295 -10.47 -0.12 4.37
C PRO A 295 -9.34 -0.28 5.41
N SER A 296 -8.42 0.67 5.50
CA SER A 296 -7.33 0.64 6.50
C SER A 296 -7.84 0.84 7.93
N THR A 297 -8.76 1.78 8.14
CA THR A 297 -9.39 1.98 9.46
C THR A 297 -10.11 0.70 9.90
N VAL A 298 -10.90 0.09 9.00
CA VAL A 298 -11.60 -1.17 9.27
C VAL A 298 -10.61 -2.30 9.60
N ALA A 299 -9.51 -2.44 8.84
CA ALA A 299 -8.50 -3.46 9.10
C ALA A 299 -7.84 -3.29 10.48
N CYS A 300 -7.52 -2.06 10.89
CA CYS A 300 -6.98 -1.76 12.21
C CYS A 300 -7.98 -2.09 13.33
N VAL A 301 -9.23 -1.64 13.20
CA VAL A 301 -10.29 -1.89 14.21
C VAL A 301 -10.57 -3.38 14.36
N LYS A 302 -10.68 -4.13 13.25
CA LYS A 302 -10.93 -5.58 13.27
C LYS A 302 -9.90 -6.35 14.11
N ARG A 303 -8.63 -5.95 14.05
CA ARG A 303 -7.56 -6.59 14.84
C ARG A 303 -7.67 -6.32 16.33
N LEU A 304 -8.26 -5.20 16.75
CA LEU A 304 -8.53 -4.91 18.16
C LEU A 304 -9.70 -5.73 18.73
N VAL A 305 -10.63 -6.15 17.88
CA VAL A 305 -11.91 -6.78 18.28
C VAL A 305 -11.87 -8.32 18.19
N LYS A 306 -10.72 -8.95 17.89
CA LYS A 306 -10.57 -10.42 17.70
C LYS A 306 -11.64 -11.02 16.78
N HIS A 307 -11.88 -10.41 15.62
CA HIS A 307 -12.82 -10.92 14.63
C HIS A 307 -12.18 -12.01 13.74
N GLU A 308 -12.85 -13.16 13.57
CA GLU A 308 -12.46 -14.17 12.58
C GLU A 308 -12.94 -13.76 11.19
N ASP A 309 -12.01 -13.32 10.33
CA ASP A 309 -12.31 -12.96 8.95
C ASP A 309 -12.19 -14.17 8.01
N LYS A 310 -13.23 -14.41 7.21
CA LYS A 310 -13.12 -15.28 6.04
C LYS A 310 -12.35 -14.55 4.94
N TYR A 311 -11.29 -15.16 4.44
CA TYR A 311 -10.56 -14.62 3.30
C TYR A 311 -11.42 -14.70 2.02
N VAL A 312 -11.67 -13.56 1.39
CA VAL A 312 -12.50 -13.46 0.17
C VAL A 312 -11.59 -13.26 -1.03
N VAL A 313 -11.49 -14.25 -1.92
CA VAL A 313 -10.74 -14.14 -3.17
C VAL A 313 -11.62 -13.50 -4.24
N ALA A 314 -11.04 -12.70 -5.14
CA ALA A 314 -11.76 -12.23 -6.31
C ALA A 314 -12.08 -13.41 -7.23
N GLU A 315 -13.36 -13.63 -7.51
CA GLU A 315 -13.81 -14.65 -8.44
C GLU A 315 -13.56 -14.19 -9.88
N LYS A 316 -12.92 -15.04 -10.69
CA LYS A 316 -12.71 -14.76 -12.12
C LYS A 316 -13.93 -15.26 -12.87
N ILE A 317 -14.72 -14.33 -13.40
CA ILE A 317 -15.86 -14.66 -14.26
C ILE A 317 -15.32 -14.92 -15.67
N PHE A 318 -15.43 -16.15 -16.14
CA PHE A 318 -15.13 -16.50 -17.52
C PHE A 318 -16.44 -16.53 -18.31
N HIS A 319 -16.58 -15.63 -19.29
CA HIS A 319 -17.64 -15.77 -20.29
C HIS A 319 -17.11 -16.66 -21.41
N GLU A 320 -17.66 -17.87 -21.51
CA GLU A 320 -17.49 -18.67 -22.73
C GLU A 320 -18.15 -17.91 -23.87
N GLN A 321 -17.34 -17.43 -24.83
CA GLN A 321 -17.88 -17.02 -26.11
C GLN A 321 -18.41 -18.29 -26.78
N LEU A 322 -19.74 -18.44 -26.83
CA LEU A 322 -20.38 -19.38 -27.75
C LEU A 322 -19.83 -19.06 -29.14
N LYS A 323 -18.92 -19.88 -29.65
CA LYS A 323 -18.56 -19.87 -31.06
C LYS A 323 -19.88 -20.06 -31.80
N SER A 324 -20.33 -19.02 -32.49
CA SER A 324 -21.36 -19.18 -33.50
C SER A 324 -20.76 -20.05 -34.60
N GLU A 325 -20.99 -21.36 -34.54
CA GLU A 325 -20.88 -22.23 -35.69
C GLU A 325 -21.94 -21.76 -36.69
N PHE A 326 -21.54 -20.95 -37.68
CA PHE A 326 -22.15 -20.91 -39.02
C PHE A 326 -21.11 -20.44 -40.04
#